data_AF-A0A9W8HU03-F1
#
_entry.id   AF-A0A9W8HU03-F1
#
_cell.length_a   1.000
_cell.length_b   1.000
_cell.length_c   1.000
_cell.angle_alpha   90.00
_cell.angle_beta   90.00
_cell.angle_gamma   90.00
#
_symmetry.space_group_name_H-M   'P 1'
#
loop_
_entity.id
_entity.type
_entity.pdbx_description
1 polymer ?
#
loop_
_entity_poly.entity_id
_entity_poly.type
_entity_poly.pdbx_seq_one_letter_code
_entity_poly.pdbx_strand_id
1 'polypeptide(L)'
;VAVVALHDAGFNRRWLRHWAAAWLMDARGLGRLRAHFGEEIALYFGFLQSYLVWLVLPAAAGAAWWAAGAAFSWSFGGLVAVWSVAFTETWARREADLATVWGVHGVRRARTARRREFRASTWIRDEVTGERVGQFPAARRWARRAVGVAAVAGLSLGMAVIVAAIFALQMAVGEFYAGPLANVAALVPVALLAAVLPAYTTLCTRAAAALTAYENYEFEAEHIAQLTAKVFVFRFLQDQLYLFLAAWLFVPHRDAFEAGLRRLCTSDALRPLCGTALRSRATPATVLVRDMLTSFVVTSQAVGAVSETVLPLLLRWWRARGLRRTAH
;
A
#
# COMPACT_ATOMS: atom_id res chain seq x y z
N VAL A 1 -6.97 9.77 -27.89
CA VAL A 1 -5.65 10.33 -28.25
C VAL A 1 -4.96 10.72 -26.96
N ALA A 2 -3.80 10.13 -26.65
CA ALA A 2 -3.00 10.51 -25.48
C ALA A 2 -2.01 11.61 -25.89
N VAL A 3 -1.92 12.68 -25.13
CA VAL A 3 -0.90 13.73 -25.31
C VAL A 3 0.20 13.43 -24.29
N VAL A 4 1.39 13.09 -24.76
CA VAL A 4 2.53 12.70 -23.92
C VAL A 4 3.78 13.44 -24.41
N ALA A 5 4.56 13.99 -23.49
CA ALA A 5 5.84 14.62 -23.80
C ALA A 5 6.89 13.55 -24.16
N LEU A 6 7.74 13.84 -25.15
CA LEU A 6 8.84 12.95 -25.54
C LEU A 6 9.94 12.95 -24.48
N HIS A 7 10.52 11.78 -24.21
CA HIS A 7 11.62 11.64 -23.26
C HIS A 7 12.96 12.15 -23.84
N ASP A 8 13.77 12.81 -23.01
CA ASP A 8 15.18 13.08 -23.32
C ASP A 8 16.06 11.88 -22.90
N ALA A 9 16.43 11.06 -23.88
CA ALA A 9 17.28 9.89 -23.66
C ALA A 9 18.68 10.25 -23.14
N GLY A 10 19.21 11.43 -23.49
CA GLY A 10 20.52 11.91 -23.05
C GLY A 10 20.52 12.28 -21.57
N PHE A 11 19.51 13.03 -21.13
CA PHE A 11 19.30 13.34 -19.72
C PHE A 11 19.12 12.06 -18.89
N ASN A 12 18.22 11.15 -19.34
CA ASN A 12 17.94 9.91 -18.63
C ASN A 12 19.18 9.04 -18.43
N ARG A 13 20.04 8.88 -19.45
CA ARG A 13 21.29 8.12 -19.33
C ARG A 13 22.26 8.74 -18.34
N ARG A 14 22.42 10.07 -18.34
CA ARG A 14 23.31 10.77 -17.40
C ARG A 14 22.78 10.68 -15.98
N TRP A 15 21.47 10.89 -15.81
CA TRP A 15 20.81 10.80 -14.51
C TRP A 15 20.96 9.40 -13.92
N LEU A 16 20.64 8.34 -14.66
CA LEU A 16 20.77 6.96 -14.20
C LEU A 16 22.21 6.60 -13.77
N ARG A 17 23.22 7.02 -14.55
CA ARG A 17 24.63 6.80 -14.18
C ARG A 17 25.02 7.53 -12.90
N HIS A 18 24.60 8.78 -12.76
CA HIS A 18 24.89 9.57 -11.56
C HIS A 18 24.19 8.99 -10.33
N TRP A 19 22.93 8.59 -10.47
CA TRP A 19 22.14 8.00 -9.39
C TRP A 19 22.65 6.62 -8.97
N ALA A 20 23.13 5.81 -9.92
CA ALA A 20 23.77 4.53 -9.62
C ALA A 20 25.09 4.70 -8.85
N ALA A 21 25.82 5.79 -9.06
CA ALA A 21 27.08 6.07 -8.39
C ALA A 21 26.91 6.82 -7.05
N ALA A 22 25.90 7.68 -6.95
CA ALA A 22 25.63 8.50 -5.77
C ALA A 22 24.17 8.29 -5.31
N TRP A 23 24.02 7.46 -4.28
CA TRP A 23 22.76 7.19 -3.58
C TRP A 23 22.13 8.41 -2.89
N LEU A 24 22.92 9.46 -2.61
CA LEU A 24 22.47 10.72 -2.03
C LEU A 24 22.56 11.83 -3.09
N MET A 25 21.43 12.46 -3.41
CA MET A 25 21.40 13.65 -4.26
C MET A 25 21.55 14.92 -3.41
N ASP A 26 22.43 15.81 -3.84
CA ASP A 26 22.48 17.17 -3.32
C ASP A 26 21.23 17.97 -3.72
N ALA A 27 20.99 19.08 -3.03
CA ALA A 27 19.89 20.01 -3.35
C ALA A 27 19.88 20.46 -4.82
N ARG A 28 21.07 20.62 -5.44
CA ARG A 28 21.21 20.94 -6.87
C ARG A 28 20.77 19.78 -7.78
N GLY A 29 21.03 18.54 -7.36
CA GLY A 29 20.56 17.34 -8.06
C GLY A 29 19.04 17.28 -8.09
N LEU A 30 18.41 17.52 -6.94
CA LEU A 30 16.95 17.59 -6.81
C LEU A 30 16.34 18.72 -7.66
N GLY A 31 16.99 19.89 -7.69
CA GLY A 31 16.58 21.01 -8.53
C GLY A 31 16.62 20.70 -10.04
N ARG A 32 17.65 19.97 -10.52
CA ARG A 32 17.71 19.50 -11.91
C ARG A 32 16.61 18.52 -12.24
N LEU A 33 16.30 17.61 -11.32
CA LEU A 33 15.22 16.65 -11.48
C LEU A 33 13.86 17.35 -11.57
N ARG A 34 13.62 18.34 -10.70
CA ARG A 34 12.46 19.21 -10.74
C ARG A 34 12.31 19.92 -12.08
N ALA A 35 13.39 20.52 -12.58
CA ALA A 35 13.34 21.27 -13.84
C ALA A 35 12.97 20.38 -15.05
N HIS A 36 13.29 19.08 -15.00
CA HIS A 36 13.02 18.15 -16.09
C HIS A 36 11.68 17.41 -15.97
N PHE A 37 11.35 16.92 -14.77
CA PHE A 37 10.17 16.08 -14.53
C PHE A 37 9.03 16.76 -13.76
N GLY A 38 9.26 17.96 -13.25
CA GLY A 38 8.30 18.70 -12.43
C GLY A 38 8.46 18.47 -10.92
N GLU A 39 7.70 19.23 -10.15
CA GLU A 39 7.77 19.26 -8.68
C GLU A 39 7.30 17.96 -8.02
N GLU A 40 6.27 17.30 -8.55
CA GLU A 40 5.69 16.10 -7.92
C GLU A 40 6.69 14.93 -7.90
N ILE A 41 7.34 14.67 -9.04
CA ILE A 41 8.36 13.62 -9.17
C ILE A 41 9.58 13.99 -8.33
N ALA A 42 10.02 15.26 -8.35
CA ALA A 42 11.13 15.71 -7.53
C ALA A 42 10.84 15.55 -6.02
N LEU A 43 9.64 15.89 -5.56
CA LEU A 43 9.24 15.72 -4.16
C LEU A 43 9.26 14.25 -3.74
N TYR A 44 8.78 13.34 -4.60
CA TYR A 44 8.85 11.90 -4.36
C TYR A 44 10.30 11.42 -4.13
N PHE A 45 11.24 11.80 -5.00
CA PHE A 45 12.64 11.40 -4.83
C PHE A 45 13.31 12.07 -3.62
N GLY A 46 12.93 13.32 -3.31
CA GLY A 46 13.39 14.02 -2.10
C GLY A 46 12.91 13.34 -0.81
N PHE A 47 11.66 12.88 -0.79
CA PHE A 47 11.08 12.08 0.29
C PHE A 47 11.81 10.76 0.44
N LEU A 48 11.95 10.01 -0.66
CA LEU A 48 12.58 8.70 -0.67
C LEU A 48 14.00 8.75 -0.11
N GLN A 49 14.82 9.70 -0.55
CA GLN A 49 16.19 9.87 -0.05
C GLN A 49 16.21 10.20 1.44
N SER A 50 15.36 11.13 1.89
CA SER A 50 15.29 11.53 3.29
C SER A 50 14.86 10.35 4.17
N TYR A 51 13.87 9.58 3.71
CA TYR A 51 13.38 8.39 4.40
C TYR A 51 14.46 7.31 4.51
N LEU A 52 15.21 7.03 3.44
CA LEU A 52 16.29 6.04 3.44
C LEU A 52 17.40 6.39 4.45
N VAL A 53 17.81 7.66 4.52
CA VAL A 53 18.81 8.12 5.49
C VAL A 53 18.29 7.96 6.92
N TRP A 54 17.04 8.37 7.17
CA TRP A 54 16.44 8.26 8.49
C TRP A 54 16.22 6.81 8.93
N LEU A 55 16.02 5.88 8.00
CA LEU A 55 15.85 4.45 8.26
C LEU A 55 17.14 3.77 8.78
N VAL A 56 18.32 4.37 8.56
CA VAL A 56 19.61 3.84 9.05
C VAL A 56 19.59 3.67 10.58
N LEU A 57 19.00 4.63 11.30
CA LEU A 57 18.95 4.60 12.76
C LEU A 57 18.13 3.41 13.32
N PRO A 58 16.84 3.23 12.96
CA PRO A 58 16.07 2.07 13.42
C PRO A 58 16.60 0.75 12.86
N ALA A 59 17.23 0.74 11.68
CA ALA A 59 17.88 -0.46 11.15
C ALA A 59 19.10 -0.88 11.99
N ALA A 60 19.98 0.06 12.32
CA ALA A 60 21.16 -0.22 13.16
C ALA A 60 20.74 -0.61 14.59
N ALA A 61 19.77 0.09 15.17
CA ALA A 61 19.20 -0.26 16.47
C ALA A 61 18.55 -1.66 16.41
N GLY A 62 17.71 -1.93 15.41
CA GLY A 62 17.06 -3.24 15.23
C GLY A 62 18.07 -4.38 15.11
N ALA A 63 19.17 -4.18 14.37
CA ALA A 63 20.25 -5.17 14.25
C ALA A 63 20.94 -5.43 15.60
N ALA A 64 21.20 -4.38 16.39
CA ALA A 64 21.79 -4.52 17.72
C ALA A 64 20.87 -5.31 18.69
N TRP A 65 19.57 -4.99 18.71
CA TRP A 65 18.60 -5.72 19.53
C TRP A 65 18.43 -7.17 19.10
N TRP A 66 18.44 -7.42 17.79
CA TRP A 66 18.39 -8.78 17.25
C TRP A 66 19.63 -9.59 17.64
N ALA A 67 20.83 -9.01 17.52
CA ALA A 67 22.08 -9.66 17.93
C ALA A 67 22.14 -9.94 19.43
N ALA A 68 21.52 -9.09 20.26
CA ALA A 68 21.39 -9.29 21.70
C ALA A 68 20.33 -10.35 22.08
N GLY A 69 19.59 -10.91 21.12
CA GLY A 69 18.50 -11.87 21.39
C GLY A 69 17.27 -11.24 22.06
N ALA A 70 17.15 -9.91 22.08
CA ALA A 70 16.12 -9.16 22.79
C ALA A 70 14.83 -9.01 21.95
N ALA A 71 14.27 -10.15 21.51
CA ALA A 71 13.00 -10.18 20.79
C ALA A 71 11.84 -9.66 21.65
N PHE A 72 10.87 -8.97 21.01
CA PHE A 72 9.68 -8.40 21.67
C PHE A 72 9.98 -7.40 22.81
N SER A 73 11.10 -6.67 22.73
CA SER A 73 11.46 -5.66 23.71
C SER A 73 10.63 -4.38 23.59
N TRP A 74 10.05 -3.93 24.71
CA TRP A 74 9.29 -2.68 24.78
C TRP A 74 10.17 -1.45 24.50
N SER A 75 11.46 -1.52 24.84
CA SER A 75 12.42 -0.43 24.65
C SER A 75 12.67 -0.14 23.17
N PHE A 76 12.79 -1.19 22.32
CA PHE A 76 12.88 -1.01 20.88
C PHE A 76 11.58 -0.43 20.29
N GLY A 77 10.42 -0.91 20.74
CA GLY A 77 9.12 -0.36 20.34
C GLY A 77 9.00 1.14 20.66
N GLY A 78 9.44 1.56 21.85
CA GLY A 78 9.50 2.96 22.24
C GLY A 78 10.44 3.80 21.36
N LEU A 79 11.63 3.27 21.05
CA LEU A 79 12.58 3.92 20.14
C LEU A 79 11.99 4.12 18.75
N VAL A 80 11.33 3.10 18.18
CA VAL A 80 10.68 3.19 16.87
C VAL A 80 9.51 4.17 16.88
N ALA A 81 8.74 4.24 17.98
CA ALA A 81 7.65 5.20 18.13
C ALA A 81 8.17 6.65 18.21
N VAL A 82 9.25 6.91 18.94
CA VAL A 82 9.89 8.23 18.97
C VAL A 82 10.46 8.59 17.60
N TRP A 83 11.13 7.63 16.95
CA TRP A 83 11.68 7.81 15.62
C TRP A 83 10.61 8.15 14.59
N SER A 84 9.45 7.49 14.61
CA SER A 84 8.38 7.74 13.63
C SER A 84 7.81 9.16 13.73
N VAL A 85 7.62 9.66 14.95
CA VAL A 85 7.21 11.05 15.20
C VAL A 85 8.31 12.03 14.76
N ALA A 86 9.55 11.78 15.16
CA ALA A 86 10.69 12.65 14.82
C ALA A 86 10.91 12.76 13.31
N PHE A 87 10.81 11.64 12.58
CA PHE A 87 10.90 11.62 11.12
C PHE A 87 9.74 12.41 10.49
N THR A 88 8.50 12.16 10.93
CA THR A 88 7.30 12.80 10.35
C THR A 88 7.36 14.33 10.52
N GLU A 89 7.71 14.82 11.71
CA GLU A 89 7.87 16.25 11.98
C GLU A 89 9.03 16.88 11.20
N THR A 90 10.16 16.18 11.10
CA THR A 90 11.31 16.67 10.32
C THR A 90 10.98 16.74 8.83
N TRP A 91 10.28 15.73 8.31
CA TRP A 91 9.82 15.75 6.93
C TRP A 91 8.82 16.87 6.67
N ALA A 92 7.85 17.10 7.56
CA ALA A 92 6.88 18.20 7.42
C ALA A 92 7.59 19.56 7.33
N ARG A 93 8.63 19.80 8.15
CA ARG A 93 9.47 21.01 8.05
C ARG A 93 10.21 21.07 6.72
N ARG A 94 10.83 19.95 6.31
CA ARG A 94 11.58 19.88 5.05
C ARG A 94 10.70 20.11 3.83
N GLU A 95 9.47 19.61 3.84
CA GLU A 95 8.48 19.83 2.79
C GLU A 95 8.12 21.32 2.69
N ALA A 96 7.92 22.01 3.81
CA ALA A 96 7.67 23.46 3.83
C ALA A 96 8.86 24.27 3.29
N ASP A 97 10.09 23.89 3.65
CA ASP A 97 11.31 24.50 3.11
C ASP A 97 11.40 24.31 1.59
N LEU A 98 11.18 23.08 1.11
CA LEU A 98 11.19 22.77 -0.32
C LEU A 98 10.11 23.55 -1.06
N ALA A 99 8.90 23.64 -0.50
CA ALA A 99 7.80 24.40 -1.08
C ALA A 99 8.14 25.90 -1.21
N THR A 100 8.87 26.45 -0.23
CA THR A 100 9.32 27.84 -0.22
C THR A 100 10.43 28.07 -1.24
N VAL A 101 11.49 27.26 -1.22
CA VAL A 101 12.62 27.33 -2.18
C VAL A 101 12.12 27.14 -3.61
N TRP A 102 11.09 26.32 -3.79
CA TRP A 102 10.52 26.07 -5.10
C TRP A 102 9.50 27.11 -5.55
N GLY A 103 9.06 28.01 -4.66
CA GLY A 103 8.03 29.00 -4.98
C GLY A 103 6.67 28.37 -5.25
N VAL A 104 6.37 27.23 -4.63
CA VAL A 104 5.08 26.52 -4.77
C VAL A 104 4.24 26.54 -3.49
N HIS A 105 4.68 27.29 -2.47
CA HIS A 105 3.97 27.43 -1.22
C HIS A 105 2.59 28.12 -1.44
N GLY A 106 1.51 27.51 -0.94
CA GLY A 106 0.16 28.08 -1.02
C GLY A 106 -0.51 28.06 -2.40
N VAL A 107 0.18 27.63 -3.47
CA VAL A 107 -0.33 27.71 -4.86
C VAL A 107 -1.22 26.51 -5.25
N ARG A 108 -1.58 25.65 -4.28
CA ARG A 108 -2.31 24.40 -4.55
C ARG A 108 -3.64 24.64 -5.28
N ARG A 109 -4.39 25.69 -4.95
CA ARG A 109 -5.66 25.99 -5.65
C ARG A 109 -5.46 26.74 -6.97
N ALA A 110 -4.51 27.67 -7.01
CA ALA A 110 -4.30 28.53 -8.18
C ALA A 110 -3.66 27.80 -9.37
N ARG A 111 -2.89 26.73 -9.13
CA ARG A 111 -2.17 25.98 -10.18
C ARG A 111 -2.82 24.67 -10.57
N THR A 112 -3.79 24.17 -9.79
CA THR A 112 -4.46 22.90 -10.10
C THR A 112 -5.52 23.10 -11.17
N ALA A 113 -5.48 22.27 -12.22
CA ALA A 113 -6.50 22.28 -13.25
C ALA A 113 -7.89 22.02 -12.65
N ARG A 114 -8.85 22.88 -13.02
CA ARG A 114 -10.27 22.66 -12.73
C ARG A 114 -10.73 21.44 -13.52
N ARG A 115 -11.47 20.53 -12.86
CA ARG A 115 -11.93 19.30 -13.49
C ARG A 115 -13.01 19.60 -14.52
N ARG A 116 -12.87 19.06 -15.73
CA ARG A 116 -13.89 19.18 -16.79
C ARG A 116 -15.22 18.53 -16.41
N GLU A 117 -15.16 17.51 -15.56
CA GLU A 117 -16.32 16.73 -15.10
C GLU A 117 -17.09 17.40 -13.94
N PHE A 118 -16.58 18.51 -13.41
CA PHE A 118 -17.21 19.19 -12.29
C PHE A 118 -18.58 19.77 -12.69
N ARG A 119 -19.63 19.36 -11.95
CA ARG A 119 -20.99 19.87 -12.17
C ARG A 119 -21.34 20.93 -11.14
N ALA A 120 -21.37 22.19 -11.56
CA ALA A 120 -21.82 23.29 -10.72
C ALA A 120 -23.34 23.22 -10.50
N SER A 121 -23.80 23.49 -9.28
CA SER A 121 -25.23 23.58 -8.96
C SER A 121 -25.71 25.02 -8.82
N THR A 122 -24.82 25.94 -8.46
CA THR A 122 -25.09 27.38 -8.31
C THR A 122 -23.97 28.16 -8.98
N TRP A 123 -24.26 29.34 -9.51
CA TRP A 123 -23.27 30.23 -10.11
C TRP A 123 -23.16 31.48 -9.23
N ILE A 124 -21.96 31.75 -8.72
CA ILE A 124 -21.68 32.91 -7.87
C ILE A 124 -20.57 33.71 -8.54
N ARG A 125 -20.55 35.02 -8.33
CA ARG A 125 -19.42 35.86 -8.74
C ARG A 125 -18.34 35.77 -7.68
N ASP A 126 -17.15 35.37 -8.08
CA ASP A 126 -16.00 35.36 -7.19
C ASP A 126 -15.65 36.79 -6.76
N GLU A 127 -15.50 37.00 -5.45
CA GLU A 127 -15.25 38.31 -4.85
C GLU A 127 -13.88 38.87 -5.22
N VAL A 128 -12.92 37.99 -5.54
CA VAL A 128 -11.54 38.39 -5.86
C VAL A 128 -11.35 38.60 -7.36
N THR A 129 -11.87 37.69 -8.19
CA THR A 129 -11.64 37.72 -9.65
C THR A 129 -12.79 38.39 -10.43
N GLY A 130 -13.97 38.53 -9.83
CA GLY A 130 -15.17 39.04 -10.50
C GLY A 130 -15.79 38.08 -11.52
N GLU A 131 -15.16 36.93 -11.76
CA GLU A 131 -15.64 35.92 -12.72
C GLU A 131 -16.82 35.13 -12.15
N ARG A 132 -17.69 34.62 -13.05
CA ARG A 132 -18.77 33.72 -12.66
C ARG A 132 -18.21 32.32 -12.46
N VAL A 133 -18.08 31.90 -11.21
CA VAL A 133 -17.57 30.58 -10.85
C VAL A 133 -18.73 29.70 -10.37
N GLY A 134 -18.86 28.53 -10.98
CA GLY A 134 -19.80 27.51 -10.53
C GLY A 134 -19.39 26.95 -9.16
N GLN A 135 -20.28 26.98 -8.18
CA GLN A 135 -20.06 26.44 -6.84
C GLN A 135 -20.96 25.22 -6.60
N PHE A 136 -20.49 24.34 -5.70
CA PHE A 136 -21.28 23.25 -5.16
C PHE A 136 -21.46 23.44 -3.64
N PRO A 137 -22.71 23.52 -3.12
CA PRO A 137 -22.98 23.78 -1.71
C PRO A 137 -22.29 22.79 -0.78
N ALA A 138 -21.60 23.32 0.24
CA ALA A 138 -20.86 22.52 1.20
C ALA A 138 -21.75 21.52 1.96
N ALA A 139 -22.98 21.91 2.34
CA ALA A 139 -23.91 21.03 3.08
C ALA A 139 -24.27 19.77 2.29
N ARG A 140 -24.59 19.91 0.99
CA ARG A 140 -24.85 18.76 0.11
C ARG A 140 -23.62 17.88 -0.05
N ARG A 141 -22.42 18.48 -0.08
CA ARG A 141 -21.15 17.74 -0.16
C ARG A 141 -20.91 16.93 1.12
N TRP A 142 -21.15 17.49 2.29
CA TRP A 142 -21.04 16.78 3.56
C TRP A 142 -21.99 15.59 3.65
N ALA A 143 -23.25 15.74 3.21
CA ALA A 143 -24.19 14.62 3.14
C ALA A 143 -23.70 13.50 2.21
N ARG A 144 -23.19 13.84 1.02
CA ARG A 144 -22.62 12.84 0.08
C ARG A 144 -21.38 12.16 0.65
N ARG A 145 -20.53 12.90 1.37
CA ARG A 145 -19.35 12.35 2.06
C ARG A 145 -19.74 11.38 3.16
N ALA A 146 -20.79 11.66 3.94
CA ALA A 146 -21.27 10.74 4.96
C ALA A 146 -21.68 9.38 4.36
N VAL A 147 -22.40 9.40 3.23
CA VAL A 147 -22.73 8.19 2.46
C VAL A 147 -21.46 7.49 1.96
N GLY A 148 -20.49 8.26 1.44
CA GLY A 148 -19.20 7.73 1.00
C GLY A 148 -18.41 7.04 2.13
N VAL A 149 -18.38 7.63 3.32
CA VAL A 149 -17.73 7.05 4.51
C VAL A 149 -18.41 5.74 4.92
N ALA A 150 -19.75 5.72 4.98
CA ALA A 150 -20.50 4.50 5.30
C ALA A 150 -20.25 3.38 4.28
N ALA A 151 -20.24 3.71 2.98
CA ALA A 151 -19.95 2.75 1.92
C ALA A 151 -18.52 2.20 1.99
N VAL A 152 -17.53 3.08 2.23
CA VAL A 152 -16.13 2.66 2.42
C VAL A 152 -15.98 1.78 3.65
N ALA A 153 -16.66 2.10 4.76
CA ALA A 153 -16.66 1.28 5.97
C ALA A 153 -17.25 -0.11 5.70
N GLY A 154 -18.37 -0.21 4.98
CA GLY A 154 -18.98 -1.49 4.60
C GLY A 154 -18.08 -2.35 3.73
N LEU A 155 -17.45 -1.76 2.71
CA LEU A 155 -16.46 -2.47 1.86
C LEU A 155 -15.21 -2.88 2.65
N SER A 156 -14.78 -2.06 3.61
CA SER A 156 -13.65 -2.37 4.49
C SER A 156 -13.95 -3.55 5.42
N LEU A 157 -15.18 -3.62 5.94
CA LEU A 157 -15.64 -4.79 6.71
C LEU A 157 -15.65 -6.05 5.84
N GLY A 158 -16.12 -5.94 4.59
CA GLY A 158 -16.07 -7.06 3.64
C GLY A 158 -14.64 -7.55 3.38
N MET A 159 -13.68 -6.64 3.17
CA MET A 159 -12.26 -6.98 3.09
C MET A 159 -11.79 -7.72 4.34
N ALA A 160 -12.17 -7.22 5.52
CA ALA A 160 -11.75 -7.80 6.78
C ALA A 160 -12.26 -9.24 6.97
N VAL A 161 -13.52 -9.50 6.61
CA VAL A 161 -14.11 -10.84 6.64
C VAL A 161 -13.40 -11.79 5.68
N ILE A 162 -13.11 -11.35 4.45
CA ILE A 162 -12.41 -12.17 3.44
C ILE A 162 -11.01 -12.55 3.94
N VAL A 163 -10.23 -11.56 4.40
CA VAL A 163 -8.87 -11.81 4.91
C VAL A 163 -8.91 -12.71 6.13
N ALA A 164 -9.85 -12.50 7.06
CA ALA A 164 -10.01 -13.35 8.24
C ALA A 164 -10.37 -14.80 7.89
N ALA A 165 -11.26 -15.01 6.91
CA ALA A 165 -11.62 -16.35 6.44
C ALA A 165 -10.43 -17.07 5.80
N ILE A 166 -9.68 -16.39 4.93
CA ILE A 166 -8.48 -16.95 4.29
C ILE A 166 -7.39 -17.23 5.35
N PHE A 167 -7.21 -16.33 6.32
CA PHE A 167 -6.27 -16.52 7.43
C PHE A 167 -6.64 -17.75 8.27
N ALA A 168 -7.91 -17.88 8.65
CA ALA A 168 -8.39 -19.05 9.40
C ALA A 168 -8.17 -20.35 8.62
N LEU A 169 -8.43 -20.35 7.32
CA LEU A 169 -8.14 -21.48 6.44
C LEU A 169 -6.62 -21.79 6.37
N GLN A 170 -5.77 -20.76 6.26
CA GLN A 170 -4.31 -20.94 6.27
C GLN A 170 -3.85 -21.59 7.57
N MET A 171 -4.34 -21.13 8.72
CA MET A 171 -3.95 -21.72 10.00
C MET A 171 -4.48 -23.14 10.14
N ALA A 172 -5.72 -23.41 9.73
CA ALA A 172 -6.30 -24.75 9.78
C ALA A 172 -5.50 -25.76 8.94
N VAL A 173 -5.14 -25.40 7.71
CA VAL A 173 -4.46 -26.30 6.78
C VAL A 173 -2.95 -26.35 7.00
N GLY A 174 -2.31 -25.21 7.28
CA GLY A 174 -0.85 -25.13 7.45
C GLY A 174 -0.36 -25.69 8.77
N GLU A 175 -1.11 -25.49 9.86
CA GLU A 175 -0.67 -25.88 11.20
C GLU A 175 -1.24 -27.23 11.64
N PHE A 176 -2.52 -27.49 11.38
CA PHE A 176 -3.25 -28.58 12.01
C PHE A 176 -3.49 -29.80 11.11
N TYR A 177 -3.49 -29.64 9.78
CA TYR A 177 -3.75 -30.73 8.84
C TYR A 177 -2.49 -31.59 8.58
N ALA A 178 -2.54 -32.88 8.93
CA ALA A 178 -1.47 -33.85 8.62
C ALA A 178 -1.96 -35.03 7.76
N GLY A 179 -3.00 -34.82 6.95
CA GLY A 179 -3.51 -35.82 6.01
C GLY A 179 -2.62 -36.04 4.78
N PRO A 180 -2.98 -36.99 3.90
CA PRO A 180 -2.30 -37.16 2.62
C PRO A 180 -2.41 -35.86 1.80
N LEU A 181 -1.35 -35.52 1.05
CA LEU A 181 -1.26 -34.26 0.27
C LEU A 181 -1.20 -32.96 1.10
N ALA A 182 -0.84 -33.01 2.40
CA ALA A 182 -0.69 -31.81 3.24
C ALA A 182 0.14 -30.68 2.60
N ASN A 183 1.22 -31.03 1.88
CA ASN A 183 2.05 -30.05 1.16
C ASN A 183 1.29 -29.31 0.04
N VAL A 184 0.38 -29.98 -0.65
CA VAL A 184 -0.45 -29.38 -1.71
C VAL A 184 -1.61 -28.60 -1.09
N ALA A 185 -2.22 -29.15 -0.02
CA ALA A 185 -3.29 -28.47 0.71
C ALA A 185 -2.81 -27.12 1.27
N ALA A 186 -1.58 -27.04 1.78
CA ALA A 186 -0.97 -25.80 2.27
C ALA A 186 -0.83 -24.70 1.21
N LEU A 187 -0.89 -25.03 -0.09
CA LEU A 187 -0.86 -24.05 -1.18
C LEU A 187 -2.23 -23.43 -1.46
N VAL A 188 -3.33 -24.09 -1.06
CA VAL A 188 -4.70 -23.64 -1.35
C VAL A 188 -4.99 -22.24 -0.80
N PRO A 189 -4.73 -21.92 0.49
CA PRO A 189 -5.04 -20.61 1.01
C PRO A 189 -4.11 -19.52 0.45
N VAL A 190 -2.87 -19.87 0.10
CA VAL A 190 -1.94 -18.97 -0.61
C VAL A 190 -2.46 -18.63 -2.01
N ALA A 191 -2.91 -19.63 -2.77
CA ALA A 191 -3.53 -19.42 -4.09
C ALA A 191 -4.81 -18.58 -4.00
N LEU A 192 -5.66 -18.82 -2.99
CA LEU A 192 -6.85 -18.01 -2.74
C LEU A 192 -6.49 -16.56 -2.40
N LEU A 193 -5.48 -16.34 -1.57
CA LEU A 193 -5.01 -14.99 -1.24
C LEU A 193 -4.51 -14.26 -2.49
N ALA A 194 -3.72 -14.94 -3.32
CA ALA A 194 -3.21 -14.39 -4.57
C ALA A 194 -4.29 -14.10 -5.63
N ALA A 195 -5.40 -14.84 -5.64
CA ALA A 195 -6.47 -14.68 -6.62
C ALA A 195 -7.58 -13.72 -6.16
N VAL A 196 -8.09 -13.91 -4.94
CA VAL A 196 -9.27 -13.19 -4.42
C VAL A 196 -8.92 -11.77 -4.02
N LEU A 197 -7.78 -11.57 -3.37
CA LEU A 197 -7.43 -10.30 -2.75
C LEU A 197 -7.22 -9.19 -3.80
N PRO A 198 -6.46 -9.39 -4.90
CA PRO A 198 -6.34 -8.38 -5.95
C PRO A 198 -7.67 -8.08 -6.65
N ALA A 199 -8.52 -9.09 -6.85
CA ALA A 199 -9.83 -8.92 -7.46
C ALA A 199 -10.74 -8.03 -6.58
N TYR A 200 -10.76 -8.29 -5.27
CA TYR A 200 -11.54 -7.50 -4.32
C TYR A 200 -11.00 -6.07 -4.17
N THR A 201 -9.69 -5.88 -4.16
CA THR A 201 -9.08 -4.54 -4.15
C THR A 201 -9.38 -3.77 -5.44
N THR A 202 -9.44 -4.45 -6.58
CA THR A 202 -9.88 -3.84 -7.85
C THR A 202 -11.35 -3.41 -7.79
N LEU A 203 -12.21 -4.20 -7.16
CA LEU A 203 -13.60 -3.82 -6.90
C LEU A 203 -13.69 -2.59 -5.98
N CYS A 204 -12.96 -2.60 -4.86
CA CYS A 204 -12.97 -1.51 -3.88
C CYS A 204 -12.42 -0.19 -4.46
N THR A 205 -11.35 -0.25 -5.27
CA THR A 205 -10.79 0.93 -5.95
C THR A 205 -11.76 1.51 -6.98
N ARG A 206 -12.48 0.67 -7.74
CA ARG A 206 -13.55 1.11 -8.65
C ARG A 206 -14.72 1.75 -7.88
N ALA A 207 -15.13 1.14 -6.78
CA ALA A 207 -16.17 1.71 -5.91
C ALA A 207 -15.73 3.07 -5.31
N ALA A 208 -14.49 3.19 -4.85
CA ALA A 208 -13.92 4.44 -4.35
C ALA A 208 -13.89 5.53 -5.43
N ALA A 209 -13.55 5.17 -6.68
CA ALA A 209 -13.58 6.10 -7.81
C ALA A 209 -15.02 6.58 -8.09
N ALA A 210 -15.99 5.66 -8.11
CA ALA A 210 -17.41 6.02 -8.30
C ALA A 210 -17.94 6.92 -7.18
N LEU A 211 -17.63 6.62 -5.91
CA LEU A 211 -18.01 7.43 -4.76
C LEU A 211 -17.36 8.83 -4.81
N THR A 212 -16.08 8.90 -5.20
CA THR A 212 -15.37 10.19 -5.28
C THR A 212 -15.86 11.03 -6.46
N ALA A 213 -16.29 10.41 -7.56
CA ALA A 213 -17.00 11.09 -8.64
C ALA A 213 -18.36 11.63 -8.18
N TYR A 214 -19.10 10.87 -7.37
CA TYR A 214 -20.37 11.31 -6.77
C TYR A 214 -20.21 12.51 -5.82
N GLU A 215 -19.11 12.59 -5.07
CA GLU A 215 -18.76 13.72 -4.19
C GLU A 215 -18.49 15.04 -4.95
N ASN A 216 -18.22 14.98 -6.26
CA ASN A 216 -18.11 16.12 -7.18
C ASN A 216 -17.12 17.22 -6.72
N TYR A 217 -15.84 16.88 -6.72
CA TYR A 217 -14.74 17.81 -6.45
C TYR A 217 -14.44 18.73 -7.64
N GLU A 218 -14.10 19.98 -7.33
CA GLU A 218 -13.83 21.02 -8.32
C GLU A 218 -12.40 20.95 -8.89
N PHE A 219 -11.41 20.71 -8.04
CA PHE A 219 -10.00 20.64 -8.41
C PHE A 219 -9.51 19.20 -8.51
N GLU A 220 -8.64 18.92 -9.48
CA GLU A 220 -8.10 17.56 -9.70
C GLU A 220 -7.30 17.05 -8.49
N ALA A 221 -6.45 17.89 -7.90
CA ALA A 221 -5.68 17.55 -6.70
C ALA A 221 -6.57 17.14 -5.51
N GLU A 222 -7.72 17.81 -5.31
CA GLU A 222 -8.66 17.44 -4.24
C GLU A 222 -9.35 16.11 -4.53
N HIS A 223 -9.72 15.87 -5.80
CA HIS A 223 -10.30 14.60 -6.24
C HIS A 223 -9.32 13.45 -6.03
N ILE A 224 -8.07 13.59 -6.49
CA ILE A 224 -7.02 12.58 -6.34
C ILE A 224 -6.69 12.34 -4.87
N ALA A 225 -6.59 13.38 -4.04
CA ALA A 225 -6.32 13.24 -2.61
C ALA A 225 -7.42 12.43 -1.91
N GLN A 226 -8.69 12.69 -2.23
CA GLN A 226 -9.82 12.00 -1.62
C GLN A 226 -9.97 10.56 -2.12
N LEU A 227 -9.70 10.31 -3.40
CA LEU A 227 -9.61 8.96 -3.95
C LEU A 227 -8.47 8.19 -3.27
N THR A 228 -7.30 8.80 -3.12
CA THR A 228 -6.12 8.20 -2.48
C THR A 228 -6.41 7.84 -1.03
N ALA A 229 -7.07 8.71 -0.26
CA ALA A 229 -7.46 8.44 1.12
C ALA A 229 -8.41 7.22 1.23
N LYS A 230 -9.41 7.11 0.34
CA LYS A 230 -10.33 5.95 0.33
C LYS A 230 -9.61 4.66 -0.06
N VAL A 231 -8.77 4.70 -1.10
CA VAL A 231 -8.00 3.55 -1.57
C VAL A 231 -6.97 3.11 -0.53
N PHE A 232 -6.40 4.06 0.22
CA PHE A 232 -5.46 3.78 1.30
C PHE A 232 -6.05 2.88 2.37
N VAL A 233 -7.31 3.09 2.79
CA VAL A 233 -7.98 2.23 3.78
C VAL A 233 -8.04 0.78 3.32
N PHE A 234 -8.43 0.55 2.06
CA PHE A 234 -8.53 -0.80 1.50
C PHE A 234 -7.15 -1.47 1.40
N ARG A 235 -6.13 -0.74 0.92
CA ARG A 235 -4.76 -1.27 0.81
C ARG A 235 -4.13 -1.52 2.18
N PHE A 236 -4.36 -0.63 3.14
CA PHE A 236 -3.88 -0.80 4.51
C PHE A 236 -4.46 -2.07 5.13
N LEU A 237 -5.76 -2.31 5.01
CA LEU A 237 -6.38 -3.55 5.48
C LEU A 237 -5.87 -4.76 4.71
N GLN A 238 -5.71 -4.65 3.39
CA GLN A 238 -5.15 -5.73 2.58
C GLN A 238 -3.78 -6.21 3.10
N ASP A 239 -2.88 -5.27 3.37
CA ASP A 239 -1.47 -5.58 3.62
C ASP A 239 -1.16 -5.81 5.11
N GLN A 240 -1.85 -5.13 6.02
CA GLN A 240 -1.55 -5.17 7.46
C GLN A 240 -2.49 -6.08 8.27
N LEU A 241 -3.72 -6.32 7.79
CA LEU A 241 -4.70 -7.08 8.57
C LEU A 241 -4.26 -8.52 8.84
N TYR A 242 -3.55 -9.13 7.89
CA TYR A 242 -3.01 -10.48 8.06
C TYR A 242 -2.03 -10.56 9.24
N LEU A 243 -1.15 -9.55 9.39
CA LEU A 243 -0.24 -9.41 10.53
C LEU A 243 -0.99 -9.19 11.85
N PHE A 244 -2.01 -8.31 11.86
CA PHE A 244 -2.82 -8.05 13.04
C PHE A 244 -3.60 -9.28 13.50
N LEU A 245 -4.20 -10.03 12.58
CA LEU A 245 -4.90 -11.26 12.91
C LEU A 245 -3.97 -12.30 13.52
N ALA A 246 -2.75 -12.47 13.01
CA ALA A 246 -1.81 -13.40 13.63
C ALA A 246 -1.38 -12.92 15.03
N ALA A 247 -0.93 -11.67 15.15
CA ALA A 247 -0.34 -11.17 16.39
C ALA A 247 -1.37 -11.01 17.52
N TRP A 248 -2.58 -10.53 17.22
CA TRP A 248 -3.56 -10.14 18.24
C TRP A 248 -4.73 -11.10 18.38
N LEU A 249 -5.10 -11.85 17.34
CA LEU A 249 -6.19 -12.82 17.43
C LEU A 249 -5.63 -14.24 17.61
N PHE A 250 -4.75 -14.69 16.73
CA PHE A 250 -4.28 -16.08 16.72
C PHE A 250 -3.34 -16.41 17.86
N VAL A 251 -2.30 -15.60 18.10
CA VAL A 251 -1.31 -15.89 19.16
C VAL A 251 -1.96 -15.94 20.55
N PRO A 252 -2.83 -15.00 20.96
CA PRO A 252 -3.45 -15.04 22.28
C PRO A 252 -4.57 -16.09 22.41
N HIS A 253 -5.34 -16.33 21.35
CA HIS A 253 -6.51 -17.24 21.38
C HIS A 253 -6.27 -18.57 20.66
N ARG A 254 -5.01 -19.00 20.55
CA ARG A 254 -4.63 -20.20 19.82
C ARG A 254 -5.37 -21.44 20.31
N ASP A 255 -5.45 -21.62 21.63
CA ASP A 255 -6.06 -22.81 22.24
C ASP A 255 -7.57 -22.86 21.96
N ALA A 256 -8.23 -21.71 21.96
CA ALA A 256 -9.65 -21.60 21.61
C ALA A 256 -9.88 -21.90 20.12
N PHE A 257 -8.98 -21.45 19.25
CA PHE A 257 -9.02 -21.75 17.82
C PHE A 257 -8.81 -23.25 17.56
N GLU A 258 -7.85 -23.87 18.24
CA GLU A 258 -7.61 -25.31 18.17
C GLU A 258 -8.81 -26.12 18.67
N ALA A 259 -9.39 -25.73 19.81
CA ALA A 259 -10.60 -26.37 20.33
C ALA A 259 -11.78 -26.25 19.36
N GLY A 260 -11.95 -25.08 18.73
CA GLY A 260 -12.96 -24.84 17.69
C GLY A 260 -12.77 -25.73 16.47
N LEU A 261 -11.53 -25.81 15.95
CA LEU A 261 -11.19 -26.68 14.83
C LEU A 261 -11.41 -28.15 15.16
N ARG A 262 -11.01 -28.61 16.35
CA ARG A 262 -11.24 -29.99 16.80
C ARG A 262 -12.74 -30.30 16.85
N ARG A 263 -13.58 -29.38 17.35
CA ARG A 263 -15.05 -29.53 17.34
C ARG A 263 -15.62 -29.62 15.92
N LEU A 264 -15.15 -28.76 15.01
CA LEU A 264 -15.56 -28.79 13.60
C LEU A 264 -15.13 -30.11 12.93
N CYS A 265 -13.93 -30.59 13.20
CA CYS A 265 -13.43 -31.87 12.69
C CYS A 265 -14.18 -33.09 13.26
N THR A 266 -14.72 -33.01 14.48
CA THR A 266 -15.57 -34.07 15.04
C THR A 266 -17.01 -34.05 14.52
N SER A 267 -17.43 -32.98 13.82
CA SER A 267 -18.75 -32.92 13.19
C SER A 267 -18.82 -33.80 11.95
N ASP A 268 -19.97 -34.43 11.71
CA ASP A 268 -20.15 -35.39 10.60
C ASP A 268 -19.90 -34.78 9.21
N ALA A 269 -19.99 -33.45 9.07
CA ALA A 269 -19.75 -32.75 7.81
C ALA A 269 -18.28 -32.70 7.38
N LEU A 270 -17.33 -32.67 8.33
CA LEU A 270 -15.88 -32.53 8.06
C LEU A 270 -15.06 -33.74 8.52
N ARG A 271 -15.71 -34.73 9.15
CA ARG A 271 -15.12 -36.01 9.56
C ARG A 271 -14.28 -36.72 8.49
N PRO A 272 -14.71 -36.80 7.20
CA PRO A 272 -13.89 -37.45 6.16
C PRO A 272 -12.66 -36.62 5.75
N LEU A 273 -12.71 -35.29 5.92
CA LEU A 273 -11.61 -34.38 5.60
C LEU A 273 -10.56 -34.35 6.71
N CYS A 274 -10.95 -34.48 7.99
CA CYS A 274 -10.01 -34.34 9.10
C CYS A 274 -9.22 -35.61 9.46
N GLY A 275 -9.70 -36.82 9.16
CA GLY A 275 -8.98 -38.08 9.44
C GLY A 275 -8.45 -38.21 10.89
N THR A 276 -7.53 -39.16 11.13
CA THR A 276 -6.91 -39.42 12.44
C THR A 276 -5.63 -38.60 12.72
N ALA A 277 -5.29 -37.62 11.89
CA ALA A 277 -3.99 -36.95 11.96
C ALA A 277 -4.14 -35.41 12.06
N LEU A 278 -4.63 -34.94 13.21
CA LEU A 278 -4.33 -33.59 13.67
C LEU A 278 -2.92 -33.60 14.27
N ARG A 279 -2.07 -32.66 13.88
CA ARG A 279 -0.71 -32.55 14.45
C ARG A 279 -0.78 -32.39 15.97
N SER A 280 -0.10 -33.28 16.71
CA SER A 280 -0.11 -33.29 18.18
C SER A 280 0.85 -32.28 18.82
N ARG A 281 1.80 -31.74 18.05
CA ARG A 281 2.72 -30.68 18.48
C ARG A 281 2.60 -29.49 17.54
N ALA A 282 2.10 -28.40 18.10
CA ALA A 282 1.97 -27.12 17.42
C ALA A 282 3.33 -26.38 17.47
N THR A 283 3.68 -25.67 16.39
CA THR A 283 4.89 -24.84 16.34
C THR A 283 4.85 -23.76 17.42
N PRO A 284 5.97 -23.32 18.02
CA PRO A 284 5.94 -22.22 18.97
C PRO A 284 5.39 -20.95 18.29
N ALA A 285 4.46 -20.25 18.94
CA ALA A 285 3.81 -19.06 18.38
C ALA A 285 4.83 -17.96 17.98
N THR A 286 5.97 -17.91 18.66
CA THR A 286 7.09 -17.00 18.38
C THR A 286 7.76 -17.28 17.03
N VAL A 287 7.86 -18.54 16.61
CA VAL A 287 8.44 -18.95 15.32
C VAL A 287 7.49 -18.57 14.19
N LEU A 288 6.20 -18.85 14.36
CA LEU A 288 5.19 -18.50 13.36
C LEU A 288 5.13 -16.99 13.06
N VAL A 289 5.09 -16.16 14.10
CA VAL A 289 5.08 -14.69 13.93
C VAL A 289 6.36 -14.21 13.25
N ARG A 290 7.51 -14.78 13.63
CA ARG A 290 8.79 -14.45 13.00
C ARG A 290 8.79 -14.79 11.51
N ASP A 291 8.39 -16.01 11.15
CA ASP A 291 8.41 -16.48 9.76
C ASP A 291 7.46 -15.66 8.87
N MET A 292 6.31 -15.30 9.42
CA MET A 292 5.32 -14.46 8.74
C MET A 292 5.83 -13.04 8.52
N LEU A 293 6.45 -12.42 9.54
CA LEU A 293 7.07 -11.10 9.43
C LEU A 293 8.26 -11.13 8.47
N THR A 294 9.11 -12.15 8.51
CA THR A 294 10.23 -12.27 7.56
C THR A 294 9.75 -12.43 6.13
N SER A 295 8.69 -13.22 5.91
CA SER A 295 8.10 -13.39 4.58
C SER A 295 7.49 -12.08 4.07
N PHE A 296 6.80 -11.35 4.96
CA PHE A 296 6.23 -10.05 4.62
C PHE A 296 7.30 -9.00 4.31
N VAL A 297 8.37 -8.90 5.11
CA VAL A 297 9.39 -7.85 4.94
C VAL A 297 10.40 -8.17 3.84
N VAL A 298 10.79 -9.44 3.67
CA VAL A 298 11.85 -9.82 2.72
C VAL A 298 11.28 -10.35 1.42
N THR A 299 10.44 -11.38 1.49
CA THR A 299 9.93 -12.06 0.30
C THR A 299 9.03 -11.14 -0.52
N SER A 300 8.15 -10.37 0.12
CA SER A 300 7.28 -9.44 -0.61
C SER A 300 8.06 -8.34 -1.35
N GLN A 301 9.14 -7.82 -0.74
CA GLN A 301 9.97 -6.78 -1.34
C GLN A 301 10.78 -7.34 -2.50
N ALA A 302 11.31 -8.55 -2.37
CA ALA A 302 12.03 -9.22 -3.45
C ALA A 302 11.11 -9.51 -4.65
N VAL A 303 9.92 -10.07 -4.40
CA VAL A 303 8.92 -10.33 -5.46
C VAL A 303 8.46 -9.02 -6.09
N GLY A 304 8.20 -7.99 -5.27
CA GLY A 304 7.86 -6.63 -5.69
C GLY A 304 8.90 -6.06 -6.65
N ALA A 305 10.18 -6.04 -6.26
CA ALA A 305 11.27 -5.54 -7.09
C ALA A 305 11.39 -6.26 -8.45
N VAL A 306 11.23 -7.59 -8.46
CA VAL A 306 11.21 -8.39 -9.69
C VAL A 306 10.01 -8.02 -10.56
N SER A 307 8.82 -7.91 -9.97
CA SER A 307 7.59 -7.58 -10.70
C SER A 307 7.58 -6.15 -11.26
N GLU A 308 8.21 -5.19 -10.58
CA GLU A 308 8.21 -3.79 -11.00
C GLU A 308 9.32 -3.50 -12.03
N THR A 309 10.48 -4.15 -11.89
CA THR A 309 11.63 -3.85 -12.74
C THR A 309 11.83 -4.89 -13.84
N VAL A 310 11.90 -6.17 -13.48
CA VAL A 310 12.30 -7.24 -14.40
C VAL A 310 11.15 -7.60 -15.34
N LEU A 311 9.94 -7.75 -14.83
CA LEU A 311 8.79 -8.16 -15.64
C LEU A 311 8.47 -7.17 -16.78
N PRO A 312 8.42 -5.83 -16.58
CA PRO A 312 8.17 -4.91 -17.68
C PRO A 312 9.30 -4.89 -18.71
N LEU A 313 10.56 -5.07 -18.30
CA LEU A 313 11.70 -5.17 -19.22
C LEU A 313 11.61 -6.43 -20.09
N LEU A 314 11.27 -7.57 -19.48
CA LEU A 314 11.04 -8.82 -20.21
C LEU A 314 9.88 -8.70 -21.18
N LEU A 315 8.75 -8.12 -20.75
CA LEU A 315 7.59 -7.88 -21.62
C LEU A 315 7.93 -6.94 -22.79
N ARG A 316 8.68 -5.87 -22.55
CA ARG A 316 9.16 -4.95 -23.60
C ARG A 316 10.08 -5.66 -24.58
N TRP A 317 11.02 -6.45 -24.08
CA TRP A 317 11.94 -7.24 -24.90
C TRP A 317 11.20 -8.29 -25.74
N TRP A 318 10.22 -8.97 -25.17
CA TRP A 318 9.42 -9.97 -25.88
C TRP A 318 8.56 -9.34 -26.98
N ARG A 319 7.90 -8.21 -26.69
CA ARG A 319 7.15 -7.43 -27.70
C ARG A 319 8.07 -6.95 -28.83
N ALA A 320 9.27 -6.49 -28.51
CA ALA A 320 10.26 -6.07 -29.50
C ALA A 320 10.71 -7.22 -30.41
N ARG A 321 10.84 -8.45 -29.88
CA ARG A 321 11.12 -9.66 -30.67
C ARG A 321 9.94 -10.08 -31.55
N GLY A 322 8.71 -9.99 -31.03
CA GLY A 322 7.49 -10.28 -31.78
C GLY A 322 7.36 -9.38 -33.02
N LEU A 323 7.57 -8.08 -32.85
CA LEU A 323 7.52 -7.10 -33.94
C LEU A 323 8.60 -7.33 -35.01
N ARG A 324 9.79 -7.82 -34.62
CA ARG A 324 10.86 -8.18 -35.58
C ARG A 324 10.53 -9.44 -36.38
N ARG A 325 9.72 -10.35 -35.85
CA ARG A 325 9.27 -11.56 -36.56
C ARG A 325 8.12 -11.31 -37.54
N THR A 326 7.33 -10.26 -37.33
CA THR A 326 6.23 -9.86 -38.23
C THR A 326 6.67 -8.87 -39.32
N ALA A 327 7.88 -8.31 -39.20
CA ALA A 327 8.47 -7.39 -40.17
C ALA A 327 9.38 -8.09 -41.21
N HIS A 328 9.57 -9.41 -41.08
CA HIS A 328 10.18 -10.29 -42.07
C HIS A 328 9.10 -11.20 -42.65
#